data_AF-A0A2V7ARU1-F1
#
_entry.id   AF-A0A2V7ARU1-F1
#
_cell.length_a   1.000
_cell.length_b   1.000
_cell.length_c   1.000
_cell.angle_alpha   90.00
_cell.angle_beta   90.00
_cell.angle_gamma   90.00
#
_symmetry.space_group_name_H-M   'P 1'
#
loop_
_entity.id
_entity.type
_entity.pdbx_description
1 polymer ?
#
loop_
_entity_poly.entity_id
_entity_poly.type
_entity_poly.pdbx_seq_one_letter_code
_entity_poly.pdbx_strand_id
1 'polypeptide(L)'
;MGILVRGSLLGLLVFTTACAGALPPVPPTASSAPASLAAPGFDFGRDTFAFRNEIRARHPDTPDLYANYCFVLARAMRQFFLFARFDPSQPKLDPAEYVERIRLVVSEAPWHGARPPDDRVVIPGYASLRGFSAAQEEAVKRGLGGRFWTLVHPTNWRVTLPVTSGHQETVASEIVADLDQGRLVQLLVTNWPTPELNHTVVAFAYRWTDTALELTVWDPNDPTKPGLITFERPARQFVATRVYDTRPGAIRVFRMYYSWLL
;
A
#
# COMPACT_ATOMS: atom_id res chain seq x y z
N MET A 1 -41.85 5.90 51.16
CA MET A 1 -42.02 7.31 50.78
C MET A 1 -40.86 8.10 51.40
N GLY A 2 -39.78 8.50 50.74
CA GLY A 2 -39.16 8.23 49.45
C GLY A 2 -37.71 8.71 49.61
N ILE A 3 -36.73 7.86 49.34
CA ILE A 3 -35.30 8.16 49.53
C ILE A 3 -34.84 9.01 48.35
N LEU A 4 -34.49 10.28 48.60
CA LEU A 4 -33.93 11.18 47.58
C LEU A 4 -32.43 10.93 47.47
N VAL A 5 -32.03 10.17 46.47
CA VAL A 5 -30.65 9.92 46.07
C VAL A 5 -30.07 11.21 45.49
N ARG A 6 -29.13 11.84 46.19
CA ARG A 6 -28.27 12.90 45.64
C ARG A 6 -27.16 12.24 44.83
N GLY A 7 -27.33 12.23 43.51
CA GLY A 7 -26.24 12.01 42.57
C GLY A 7 -25.38 13.27 42.43
N SER A 8 -24.07 13.10 42.32
CA SER A 8 -23.18 14.02 41.60
C SER A 8 -21.93 13.28 41.17
N LEU A 9 -21.64 13.40 39.87
CA LEU A 9 -20.68 12.65 39.08
C LEU A 9 -19.25 12.80 39.57
N LEU A 10 -18.55 11.67 39.73
CA LEU A 10 -17.09 11.63 39.74
C LEU A 10 -16.60 11.40 38.31
N GLY A 11 -16.47 12.50 37.55
CA GLY A 11 -15.85 12.49 36.22
C GLY A 11 -14.33 12.55 36.36
N LEU A 12 -13.65 11.43 36.13
CA LEU A 12 -12.20 11.33 36.10
C LEU A 12 -11.69 11.94 34.77
N LEU A 13 -11.28 13.21 34.80
CA LEU A 13 -10.57 13.87 33.69
C LEU A 13 -9.06 13.68 33.89
N VAL A 14 -8.49 12.70 33.18
CA VAL A 14 -7.04 12.60 33.00
C VAL A 14 -6.72 13.13 31.60
N PHE A 15 -6.37 14.41 31.51
CA PHE A 15 -5.63 14.96 30.37
C PHE A 15 -4.15 15.01 30.76
N THR A 16 -3.36 14.04 30.31
CA THR A 16 -1.91 14.17 30.32
C THR A 16 -1.46 14.78 28.99
N THR A 17 -1.22 16.09 29.02
CA THR A 17 -0.54 16.83 27.96
C THR A 17 0.94 16.47 27.95
N ALA A 18 1.33 15.45 27.17
CA ALA A 18 2.72 15.22 26.83
C ALA A 18 3.12 16.11 25.64
N CYS A 19 3.43 17.38 25.94
CA CYS A 19 4.13 18.25 24.98
C CYS A 19 5.63 17.93 25.00
N ALA A 20 6.03 16.86 24.32
CA ALA A 20 7.42 16.73 23.87
C ALA A 20 7.54 17.47 22.54
N GLY A 21 7.94 18.75 22.59
CA GLY A 21 8.26 19.53 21.41
C GLY A 21 9.51 18.96 20.75
N ALA A 22 9.33 18.04 19.79
CA ALA A 22 10.35 17.76 18.80
C ALA A 22 10.45 19.01 17.91
N LEU A 23 11.65 19.62 17.87
CA LEU A 23 11.94 20.67 16.89
C LEU A 23 11.62 20.13 15.48
N PRO A 24 11.02 20.94 14.60
CA PRO A 24 10.82 20.54 13.22
C PRO A 24 12.19 20.20 12.61
N PRO A 25 12.31 19.11 11.83
CA PRO A 25 13.55 18.79 11.15
C PRO A 25 13.95 19.98 10.27
N VAL A 26 15.22 20.37 10.37
CA VAL A 26 15.83 21.38 9.50
C VAL A 26 15.57 20.97 8.05
N PRO A 27 14.99 21.84 7.21
CA PRO A 27 14.77 21.48 5.81
C PRO A 27 16.13 21.16 5.18
N PRO A 28 16.26 20.04 4.45
CA PRO A 28 17.51 19.72 3.79
C PRO A 28 17.90 20.87 2.86
N THR A 29 19.14 21.34 3.00
CA THR A 29 19.76 22.27 2.07
C THR A 29 19.62 21.71 0.66
N ALA A 30 19.03 22.50 -0.25
CA ALA A 30 18.73 22.10 -1.61
C ALA A 30 20.00 21.63 -2.34
N SER A 31 20.14 20.31 -2.46
CA SER A 31 21.09 19.72 -3.40
C SER A 31 20.45 19.76 -4.80
N SER A 32 21.09 20.51 -5.69
CA SER A 32 20.68 20.74 -7.08
C SER A 32 20.96 19.52 -7.95
N ALA A 33 20.15 18.48 -7.78
CA ALA A 33 19.88 17.44 -8.78
C ALA A 33 18.51 16.85 -8.42
N PRO A 34 17.64 16.49 -9.40
CA PRO A 34 16.39 15.81 -9.07
C PRO A 34 16.73 14.49 -8.39
N ALA A 35 16.60 14.45 -7.06
CA ALA A 35 16.80 13.24 -6.27
C ALA A 35 15.71 12.25 -6.69
N SER A 36 16.10 11.23 -7.46
CA SER A 36 15.27 10.06 -7.69
C SER A 36 15.74 8.98 -6.74
N LEU A 37 14.83 8.53 -5.89
CA LEU A 37 15.11 7.47 -4.92
C LEU A 37 14.07 6.38 -5.08
N ALA A 38 14.54 5.17 -5.35
CA ALA A 38 13.75 3.95 -5.25
C ALA A 38 14.01 3.31 -3.88
N ALA A 39 13.00 2.65 -3.34
CA ALA A 39 13.14 1.87 -2.11
C ALA A 39 14.28 0.85 -2.30
N PRO A 40 15.35 0.90 -1.47
CA PRO A 40 16.49 0.02 -1.63
C PRO A 40 16.10 -1.46 -1.66
N GLY A 41 16.67 -2.18 -2.63
CA GLY A 41 16.46 -3.63 -2.80
C GLY A 41 15.15 -4.02 -3.49
N PHE A 42 14.26 -3.08 -3.81
CA PHE A 42 13.05 -3.37 -4.60
C PHE A 42 13.32 -3.25 -6.10
N ASP A 43 12.89 -4.26 -6.86
CA ASP A 43 12.95 -4.31 -8.32
C ASP A 43 11.55 -4.59 -8.90
N PHE A 44 11.02 -3.67 -9.70
CA PHE A 44 9.69 -3.81 -10.32
C PHE A 44 9.54 -5.06 -11.20
N GLY A 45 10.60 -5.44 -11.93
CA GLY A 45 10.61 -6.61 -12.80
C GLY A 45 10.64 -7.92 -12.01
N ARG A 46 11.04 -7.91 -10.74
CA ARG A 46 11.22 -9.11 -9.92
C ARG A 46 10.19 -9.22 -8.79
N ASP A 47 9.87 -8.12 -8.13
CA ASP A 47 9.21 -8.10 -6.83
C ASP A 47 7.72 -7.73 -6.90
N THR A 48 7.12 -7.79 -8.09
CA THR A 48 5.68 -7.60 -8.29
C THR A 48 5.02 -8.84 -8.86
N PHE A 49 3.70 -8.96 -8.70
CA PHE A 49 2.94 -10.03 -9.35
C PHE A 49 2.99 -9.89 -10.88
N ALA A 50 2.96 -11.03 -11.58
CA ALA A 50 2.95 -11.08 -13.04
C ALA A 50 1.55 -10.96 -13.64
N PHE A 51 0.52 -11.42 -12.91
CA PHE A 51 -0.86 -11.40 -13.37
C PHE A 51 -1.59 -10.12 -12.94
N ARG A 52 -2.62 -9.76 -13.70
CA ARG A 52 -3.42 -8.56 -13.46
C ARG A 52 -4.57 -8.83 -12.50
N ASN A 53 -4.88 -7.84 -11.68
CA ASN A 53 -6.18 -7.72 -11.03
C ASN A 53 -7.20 -7.26 -12.05
N GLU A 54 -8.26 -8.03 -12.22
CA GLU A 54 -9.33 -7.64 -13.13
C GLU A 54 -10.31 -6.67 -12.48
N ILE A 55 -11.10 -5.99 -13.31
CA ILE A 55 -12.16 -5.08 -12.85
C ILE A 55 -13.50 -5.66 -13.27
N ARG A 56 -14.30 -6.07 -12.29
CA ARG A 56 -15.56 -6.78 -12.52
C ARG A 56 -16.51 -5.99 -13.42
N ALA A 57 -16.57 -4.66 -13.24
CA ALA A 57 -17.45 -3.80 -14.03
C ALA A 57 -17.14 -3.83 -15.54
N ARG A 58 -15.91 -4.18 -15.96
CA ARG A 58 -15.53 -4.30 -17.38
C ARG A 58 -15.72 -5.70 -17.95
N HIS A 59 -15.98 -6.67 -17.08
CA HIS A 59 -16.12 -8.09 -17.41
C HIS A 59 -17.32 -8.67 -16.64
N PRO A 60 -18.54 -8.13 -16.86
CA PRO A 60 -19.72 -8.53 -16.09
C PRO A 60 -20.07 -10.01 -16.28
N ASP A 61 -19.86 -10.54 -17.48
CA ASP A 61 -20.31 -11.87 -17.89
C ASP A 61 -19.26 -12.98 -17.70
N THR A 62 -18.09 -12.66 -17.13
CA THR A 62 -17.01 -13.65 -16.95
C THR A 62 -17.14 -14.36 -15.60
N PRO A 63 -17.57 -15.63 -15.52
CA PRO A 63 -17.61 -16.35 -14.25
C PRO A 63 -16.21 -16.46 -13.63
N ASP A 64 -16.13 -16.52 -12.30
CA ASP A 64 -14.90 -16.79 -11.54
C ASP A 64 -13.69 -15.86 -11.81
N LEU A 65 -13.93 -14.69 -12.40
CA LEU A 65 -12.92 -13.67 -12.63
C LEU A 65 -12.23 -13.21 -11.33
N TYR A 66 -10.90 -13.26 -11.32
CA TYR A 66 -10.09 -12.71 -10.23
C TYR A 66 -10.03 -11.18 -10.31
N ALA A 67 -11.09 -10.54 -9.80
CA ALA A 67 -11.31 -9.11 -9.91
C ALA A 67 -11.41 -8.38 -8.56
N ASN A 68 -11.16 -7.08 -8.55
CA ASN A 68 -11.24 -6.18 -7.39
C ASN A 68 -10.49 -6.71 -6.13
N TYR A 69 -9.34 -7.35 -6.34
CA TYR A 69 -8.39 -7.80 -5.32
C TYR A 69 -7.25 -6.79 -5.09
N CYS A 70 -7.34 -5.57 -5.63
CA CYS A 70 -6.26 -4.59 -5.59
C CYS A 70 -5.66 -4.40 -4.18
N PHE A 71 -6.49 -4.32 -3.14
CA PHE A 71 -6.03 -4.20 -1.74
C PHE A 71 -5.27 -5.42 -1.24
N VAL A 72 -5.78 -6.61 -1.57
CA VAL A 72 -5.15 -7.88 -1.19
C VAL A 72 -3.79 -7.98 -1.88
N LEU A 73 -3.73 -7.64 -3.17
CA LEU A 73 -2.51 -7.71 -3.96
C LEU A 73 -1.47 -6.65 -3.55
N ALA A 74 -1.87 -5.41 -3.31
CA ALA A 74 -0.98 -4.37 -2.81
C ALA A 74 -0.41 -4.71 -1.44
N ARG A 75 -1.24 -5.24 -0.53
CA ARG A 75 -0.79 -5.69 0.78
C ARG A 75 0.16 -6.89 0.63
N ALA A 76 -0.23 -7.88 -0.16
CA ALA A 76 0.55 -9.10 -0.34
C ALA A 76 1.91 -8.82 -0.97
N MET A 77 1.99 -7.95 -1.99
CA MET A 77 3.26 -7.59 -2.61
C MET A 77 4.24 -7.03 -1.58
N ARG A 78 3.76 -6.13 -0.69
CA ARG A 78 4.58 -5.65 0.44
C ARG A 78 4.97 -6.78 1.39
N GLN A 79 4.05 -7.68 1.74
CA GLN A 79 4.34 -8.82 2.61
C GLN A 79 5.39 -9.76 1.99
N PHE A 80 5.34 -10.05 0.69
CA PHE A 80 6.37 -10.81 -0.01
C PHE A 80 7.73 -10.11 0.05
N PHE A 81 7.78 -8.80 -0.19
CA PHE A 81 9.01 -8.03 -0.13
C PHE A 81 9.65 -8.04 1.27
N LEU A 82 8.83 -7.99 2.32
CA LEU A 82 9.29 -7.92 3.71
C LEU A 82 9.61 -9.28 4.33
N PHE A 83 8.85 -10.32 3.98
CA PHE A 83 8.80 -11.58 4.75
C PHE A 83 9.12 -12.83 3.94
N ALA A 84 9.28 -12.73 2.62
CA ALA A 84 9.64 -13.86 1.76
C ALA A 84 11.05 -13.71 1.18
N ARG A 85 11.66 -14.86 0.89
CA ARG A 85 12.84 -14.94 0.02
C ARG A 85 12.64 -16.02 -1.02
N PHE A 86 13.21 -15.81 -2.21
CA PHE A 86 13.13 -16.72 -3.33
C PHE A 86 14.44 -17.48 -3.48
N ASP A 87 14.38 -18.80 -3.61
CA ASP A 87 15.56 -19.65 -3.74
C ASP A 87 15.42 -20.58 -4.96
N PRO A 88 15.99 -20.20 -6.12
CA PRO A 88 15.86 -21.00 -7.34
C PRO A 88 16.67 -22.30 -7.32
N SER A 89 17.58 -22.48 -6.35
CA SER A 89 18.41 -23.69 -6.24
C SER A 89 17.67 -24.85 -5.57
N GLN A 90 16.64 -24.54 -4.78
CA GLN A 90 15.81 -25.54 -4.10
C GLN A 90 14.77 -26.16 -5.05
N PRO A 91 14.38 -27.43 -4.82
CA PRO A 91 13.37 -28.09 -5.63
C PRO A 91 12.02 -27.37 -5.53
N LYS A 92 11.28 -27.34 -6.64
CA LYS A 92 9.91 -26.83 -6.65
C LYS A 92 9.02 -27.70 -5.77
N LEU A 93 8.08 -27.05 -5.10
CA LEU A 93 7.03 -27.71 -4.31
C LEU A 93 5.83 -28.03 -5.20
N ASP A 94 4.91 -28.83 -4.67
CA ASP A 94 3.61 -28.96 -5.28
C ASP A 94 2.75 -27.68 -5.10
N PRO A 95 1.68 -27.49 -5.90
CA PRO A 95 0.84 -26.31 -5.78
C PRO A 95 0.14 -26.13 -4.43
N ALA A 96 -0.14 -27.19 -3.67
CA ALA A 96 -0.81 -27.10 -2.37
C ALA A 96 0.18 -26.65 -1.28
N GLU A 97 1.41 -27.13 -1.32
CA GLU A 97 2.49 -26.68 -0.45
C GLU A 97 2.82 -25.20 -0.70
N TYR A 98 2.81 -24.74 -1.96
CA TYR A 98 2.96 -23.31 -2.24
C TYR A 98 1.85 -22.48 -1.62
N VAL A 99 0.59 -22.94 -1.63
CA VAL A 99 -0.54 -22.26 -0.97
C VAL A 99 -0.25 -22.04 0.51
N GLU A 100 0.27 -23.05 1.22
CA GLU A 100 0.63 -22.91 2.64
C GLU A 100 1.79 -21.93 2.85
N ARG A 101 2.81 -21.94 1.97
CA ARG A 101 3.90 -20.95 2.03
C ARG A 101 3.38 -19.51 1.85
N ILE A 102 2.47 -19.30 0.91
CA ILE A 102 1.84 -18.01 0.67
C ILE A 102 1.07 -17.57 1.92
N ARG A 103 0.31 -18.48 2.55
CA ARG A 103 -0.43 -18.19 3.80
C ARG A 103 0.50 -17.76 4.94
N LEU A 104 1.66 -18.40 5.10
CA LEU A 104 2.68 -18.00 6.07
C LEU A 104 3.23 -16.59 5.79
N VAL A 105 3.42 -16.23 4.52
CA VAL A 105 3.84 -14.86 4.16
C VAL A 105 2.76 -13.84 4.50
N VAL A 106 1.50 -14.13 4.14
CA VAL A 106 0.41 -13.15 4.29
C VAL A 106 -0.24 -13.13 5.68
N SER A 107 0.13 -14.06 6.57
CA SER A 107 -0.25 -14.00 8.00
C SER A 107 0.54 -12.95 8.78
N GLU A 108 1.70 -12.53 8.27
CA GLU A 108 2.53 -11.49 8.89
C GLU A 108 1.92 -10.10 8.71
N ALA A 109 1.92 -9.29 9.75
CA ALA A 109 1.31 -7.97 9.66
C ALA A 109 2.12 -7.03 8.74
N PRO A 110 1.48 -6.35 7.78
CA PRO A 110 2.17 -5.54 6.75
C PRO A 110 2.85 -4.26 7.26
N TRP A 111 2.63 -3.89 8.53
CA TRP A 111 3.31 -2.77 9.19
C TRP A 111 4.56 -3.17 9.98
N HIS A 112 4.86 -4.47 10.09
CA HIS A 112 6.12 -4.91 10.68
C HIS A 112 7.30 -4.60 9.75
N GLY A 113 8.47 -4.38 10.36
CA GLY A 113 9.72 -4.24 9.60
C GLY A 113 10.10 -5.54 8.89
N ALA A 114 10.97 -5.43 7.87
CA ALA A 114 11.44 -6.60 7.12
C ALA A 114 12.13 -7.60 8.05
N ARG A 115 11.87 -8.89 7.85
CA ARG A 115 12.59 -9.94 8.57
C ARG A 115 14.05 -10.02 8.10
N PRO A 116 14.98 -10.41 8.99
CA PRO A 116 16.32 -10.85 8.58
C PRO A 116 16.20 -11.89 7.45
N PRO A 117 17.08 -11.86 6.43
CA PRO A 117 16.96 -12.76 5.27
C PRO A 117 16.79 -14.25 5.62
N ASP A 118 17.49 -14.73 6.65
CA ASP A 118 17.43 -16.14 7.05
C ASP A 118 16.10 -16.55 7.71
N ASP A 119 15.38 -15.58 8.30
CA ASP A 119 14.08 -15.79 8.96
C ASP A 119 12.88 -15.62 8.02
N ARG A 120 13.13 -15.29 6.75
CA ARG A 120 12.09 -15.11 5.74
C ARG A 120 11.56 -16.46 5.25
N VAL A 121 10.27 -16.50 4.97
CA VAL A 121 9.62 -17.67 4.36
C VAL A 121 10.25 -17.95 3.00
N VAL A 122 10.83 -19.13 2.84
CA VAL A 122 11.46 -19.54 1.59
C VAL A 122 10.39 -19.97 0.59
N ILE A 123 10.44 -19.37 -0.60
CA ILE A 123 9.71 -19.80 -1.79
C ILE A 123 10.72 -20.48 -2.74
N PRO A 124 10.78 -21.82 -2.74
CA PRO A 124 11.80 -22.56 -3.48
C PRO A 124 11.47 -22.68 -4.97
N GLY A 125 12.49 -22.88 -5.80
CA GLY A 125 12.39 -23.17 -7.24
C GLY A 125 12.08 -21.97 -8.13
N TYR A 126 12.10 -20.76 -7.57
CA TYR A 126 11.86 -19.50 -8.29
C TYR A 126 12.87 -18.44 -7.85
N ALA A 127 13.17 -17.51 -8.75
CA ALA A 127 14.13 -16.44 -8.50
C ALA A 127 13.48 -15.14 -7.99
N SER A 128 12.16 -15.00 -8.11
CA SER A 128 11.45 -13.74 -7.83
C SER A 128 9.93 -13.93 -7.72
N LEU A 129 9.24 -12.94 -7.15
CA LEU A 129 7.77 -12.93 -7.07
C LEU A 129 7.13 -12.94 -8.45
N ARG A 130 7.69 -12.19 -9.40
CA ARG A 130 7.17 -12.16 -10.78
C ARG A 130 7.26 -13.53 -11.44
N GLY A 131 8.43 -14.19 -11.35
CA GLY A 131 8.61 -15.53 -11.92
C GLY A 131 7.74 -16.58 -11.23
N PHE A 132 7.64 -16.52 -9.91
CA PHE A 132 6.79 -17.42 -9.12
C PHE A 132 5.30 -17.24 -9.47
N SER A 133 4.79 -16.01 -9.43
CA SER A 133 3.39 -15.73 -9.67
C SER A 133 2.95 -15.94 -11.12
N ALA A 134 3.85 -15.84 -12.09
CA ALA A 134 3.57 -16.25 -13.48
C ALA A 134 3.39 -17.77 -13.61
N ALA A 135 4.20 -18.56 -12.90
CA ALA A 135 4.18 -20.02 -13.01
C ALA A 135 3.14 -20.68 -12.09
N GLN A 136 2.78 -20.05 -10.97
CA GLN A 136 1.95 -20.60 -9.90
C GLN A 136 0.75 -19.70 -9.60
N GLU A 137 0.21 -19.01 -10.61
CA GLU A 137 -0.86 -18.02 -10.46
C GLU A 137 -2.05 -18.53 -9.63
N GLU A 138 -2.55 -19.73 -9.91
CA GLU A 138 -3.67 -20.31 -9.19
C GLU A 138 -3.34 -20.67 -7.73
N ALA A 139 -2.11 -21.10 -7.44
CA ALA A 139 -1.66 -21.29 -6.07
C ALA A 139 -1.55 -19.95 -5.34
N VAL A 140 -1.01 -18.92 -5.99
CA VAL A 140 -0.94 -17.54 -5.46
C VAL A 140 -2.33 -17.04 -5.10
N LYS A 141 -3.27 -17.01 -6.06
CA LYS A 141 -4.64 -16.54 -5.83
C LYS A 141 -5.32 -17.27 -4.68
N ARG A 142 -5.20 -18.60 -4.61
CA ARG A 142 -5.76 -19.40 -3.50
C ARG A 142 -5.09 -19.10 -2.16
N GLY A 143 -3.77 -18.93 -2.13
CA GLY A 143 -3.01 -18.62 -0.92
C GLY A 143 -3.30 -17.22 -0.36
N LEU A 144 -3.54 -16.24 -1.22
CA LEU A 144 -3.90 -14.87 -0.82
C LEU A 144 -5.29 -14.78 -0.15
N GLY A 145 -6.16 -15.76 -0.41
CA GLY A 145 -7.49 -15.84 0.17
C GLY A 145 -8.48 -14.81 -0.38
N GLY A 146 -9.62 -14.67 0.31
CA GLY A 146 -10.73 -13.83 -0.13
C GLY A 146 -10.54 -12.34 0.19
N ARG A 147 -11.19 -11.48 -0.61
CA ARG A 147 -11.21 -10.01 -0.45
C ARG A 147 -12.22 -9.47 0.57
N PHE A 148 -12.97 -10.33 1.27
CA PHE A 148 -14.07 -9.91 2.15
C PHE A 148 -13.63 -8.87 3.19
N TRP A 149 -12.56 -9.16 3.93
CA TRP A 149 -12.05 -8.27 4.98
C TRP A 149 -11.54 -6.93 4.45
N THR A 150 -11.08 -6.87 3.20
CA THR A 150 -10.78 -5.60 2.54
C THR A 150 -12.04 -4.75 2.41
N LEU A 151 -13.15 -5.32 1.95
CA LEU A 151 -14.37 -4.55 1.67
C LEU A 151 -14.97 -3.94 2.94
N VAL A 152 -14.79 -4.59 4.08
CA VAL A 152 -15.32 -4.15 5.37
C VAL A 152 -14.31 -3.42 6.25
N HIS A 153 -13.05 -3.24 5.80
CA HIS A 153 -12.01 -2.64 6.62
C HIS A 153 -12.35 -1.15 6.92
N PRO A 154 -12.44 -0.74 8.20
CA PRO A 154 -12.88 0.62 8.57
C PRO A 154 -12.05 1.74 7.92
N THR A 155 -10.77 1.51 7.70
CA THR A 155 -9.86 2.49 7.09
C THR A 155 -10.24 2.84 5.65
N ASN A 156 -10.99 1.99 4.96
CA ASN A 156 -11.42 2.22 3.59
C ASN A 156 -12.57 3.22 3.52
N TRP A 157 -13.35 3.38 4.60
CA TRP A 157 -14.43 4.36 4.68
C TRP A 157 -13.94 5.81 4.76
N ARG A 158 -12.65 6.04 5.05
CA ARG A 158 -12.01 7.36 5.08
C ARG A 158 -12.10 8.09 3.73
N VAL A 159 -12.28 7.37 2.62
CA VAL A 159 -12.49 7.97 1.28
C VAL A 159 -13.73 8.85 1.19
N THR A 160 -14.69 8.69 2.11
CA THR A 160 -15.88 9.53 2.19
C THR A 160 -15.62 10.86 2.92
N LEU A 161 -14.54 10.95 3.68
CA LEU A 161 -14.18 12.16 4.44
C LEU A 161 -13.55 13.21 3.52
N PRO A 162 -13.85 14.50 3.73
CA PRO A 162 -13.14 15.57 3.05
C PRO A 162 -11.67 15.57 3.47
N VAL A 163 -10.77 15.90 2.54
CA VAL A 163 -9.35 16.09 2.82
C VAL A 163 -8.98 17.55 2.55
N THR A 164 -8.08 18.09 3.36
CA THR A 164 -7.51 19.42 3.14
C THR A 164 -6.22 19.33 2.34
N SER A 165 -5.80 20.43 1.72
CA SER A 165 -4.49 20.55 1.09
C SER A 165 -3.34 20.27 2.06
N GLY A 166 -3.48 20.72 3.31
CA GLY A 166 -2.52 20.41 4.38
C GLY A 166 -2.43 18.92 4.68
N HIS A 167 -3.56 18.20 4.70
CA HIS A 167 -3.54 16.75 4.89
C HIS A 167 -2.80 16.04 3.74
N GLN A 168 -3.07 16.42 2.48
CA GLN A 168 -2.40 15.81 1.33
C GLN A 168 -0.90 16.13 1.30
N GLU A 169 -0.48 17.32 1.71
CA GLU A 169 0.94 17.66 1.86
C GLU A 169 1.63 16.84 2.95
N THR A 170 0.96 16.61 4.09
CA THR A 170 1.46 15.69 5.13
C THR A 170 1.62 14.28 4.57
N VAL A 171 0.61 13.75 3.86
CA VAL A 171 0.68 12.44 3.22
C VAL A 171 1.86 12.35 2.24
N ALA A 172 2.08 13.39 1.41
CA ALA A 172 3.21 13.43 0.49
C ALA A 172 4.56 13.35 1.22
N SER A 173 4.71 14.11 2.30
CA SER A 173 5.94 14.13 3.12
C SER A 173 6.19 12.78 3.81
N GLU A 174 5.13 12.15 4.32
CA GLU A 174 5.22 10.83 4.94
C GLU A 174 5.57 9.72 3.95
N ILE A 175 5.06 9.78 2.72
CA ILE A 175 5.43 8.84 1.65
C ILE A 175 6.93 8.93 1.37
N VAL A 176 7.47 10.14 1.22
CA VAL A 176 8.91 10.35 1.00
C VAL A 176 9.72 9.81 2.17
N ALA A 177 9.32 10.11 3.42
CA ALA A 177 10.02 9.63 4.61
C ALA A 177 10.05 8.09 4.74
N ASP A 178 9.00 7.40 4.29
CA ASP A 178 8.97 5.94 4.23
C ASP A 178 9.88 5.40 3.12
N LEU A 179 9.83 5.99 1.92
CA LEU A 179 10.63 5.57 0.77
C LEU A 179 12.13 5.78 1.01
N ASP A 180 12.52 6.86 1.67
CA ASP A 180 13.91 7.12 2.11
C ASP A 180 14.44 6.03 3.04
N GLN A 181 13.54 5.35 3.78
CA GLN A 181 13.85 4.23 4.66
C GLN A 181 13.65 2.86 3.99
N GLY A 182 13.43 2.84 2.68
CA GLY A 182 13.19 1.62 1.91
C GLY A 182 11.87 0.94 2.18
N ARG A 183 10.90 1.63 2.78
CA ARG A 183 9.56 1.09 3.01
C ARG A 183 8.66 1.43 1.84
N LEU A 184 8.17 0.39 1.16
CA LEU A 184 7.11 0.51 0.16
C LEU A 184 5.81 1.01 0.83
N VAL A 185 5.12 1.94 0.16
CA VAL A 185 3.93 2.59 0.72
C VAL A 185 2.69 2.19 -0.05
N GLN A 186 1.76 1.47 0.61
CA GLN A 186 0.46 1.20 0.03
C GLN A 186 -0.43 2.45 0.14
N LEU A 187 -0.97 2.86 -1.01
CA LEU A 187 -1.81 4.04 -1.14
C LEU A 187 -3.22 3.61 -1.51
N LEU A 188 -4.21 4.18 -0.83
CA LEU A 188 -5.59 4.22 -1.29
C LEU A 188 -5.79 5.52 -2.05
N VAL A 189 -6.16 5.40 -3.32
CA VAL A 189 -6.34 6.53 -4.23
C VAL A 189 -7.79 6.61 -4.67
N THR A 190 -8.35 7.82 -4.65
CA THR A 190 -9.73 8.04 -5.06
C THR A 190 -9.98 9.39 -5.71
N ASN A 191 -10.87 9.44 -6.69
CA ASN A 191 -11.39 10.68 -7.29
C ASN A 191 -12.84 10.96 -6.91
N TRP A 192 -13.34 10.34 -5.83
CA TRP A 192 -14.70 10.57 -5.35
C TRP A 192 -15.00 12.08 -5.18
N PRO A 193 -16.19 12.58 -5.55
CA PRO A 193 -17.43 11.84 -5.82
C PRO A 193 -17.55 11.17 -7.19
N THR A 194 -16.60 11.39 -8.11
CA THR A 194 -16.52 10.62 -9.35
C THR A 194 -16.02 9.22 -8.97
N PRO A 195 -16.81 8.13 -9.05
CA PRO A 195 -16.42 6.82 -8.50
C PRO A 195 -15.61 6.00 -9.52
N GLU A 196 -14.84 6.65 -10.39
CA GLU A 196 -13.99 5.97 -11.38
C GLU A 196 -12.80 5.30 -10.70
N LEU A 197 -12.27 5.92 -9.64
CA LEU A 197 -11.11 5.47 -8.89
C LEU A 197 -11.46 5.32 -7.41
N ASN A 198 -11.46 4.07 -6.95
CA ASN A 198 -11.36 3.68 -5.54
C ASN A 198 -10.48 2.44 -5.49
N HIS A 199 -9.18 2.69 -5.50
CA HIS A 199 -8.17 1.70 -5.89
C HIS A 199 -6.96 1.81 -4.99
N THR A 200 -6.13 0.77 -4.99
CA THR A 200 -4.87 0.82 -4.28
C THR A 200 -3.69 0.51 -5.17
N VAL A 201 -2.64 1.29 -4.96
CA VAL A 201 -1.36 1.19 -5.64
C VAL A 201 -0.26 1.17 -4.58
N VAL A 202 0.95 0.79 -4.96
CA VAL A 202 2.09 0.83 -4.04
C VAL A 202 3.17 1.74 -4.60
N ALA A 203 3.47 2.83 -3.89
CA ALA A 203 4.61 3.68 -4.20
C ALA A 203 5.90 2.97 -3.80
N PHE A 204 6.86 2.97 -4.73
CA PHE A 204 8.16 2.33 -4.54
C PHE A 204 9.35 3.22 -4.92
N ALA A 205 9.09 4.34 -5.60
CA ALA A 205 10.11 5.33 -5.89
C ALA A 205 9.49 6.72 -5.97
N TYR A 206 10.31 7.74 -5.78
CA TYR A 206 9.91 9.12 -6.00
C TYR A 206 10.99 9.92 -6.72
N ARG A 207 10.58 11.07 -7.29
CA ARG A 207 11.47 12.06 -7.89
C ARG A 207 10.94 13.46 -7.61
N TRP A 208 11.81 14.34 -7.13
CA TRP A 208 11.49 15.76 -7.05
C TRP A 208 11.70 16.46 -8.39
N THR A 209 10.80 17.39 -8.69
CA THR A 209 10.92 18.41 -9.74
C THR A 209 10.79 19.79 -9.10
N ASP A 210 10.95 20.85 -9.88
CA ASP A 210 10.84 22.22 -9.37
C ASP A 210 9.47 22.48 -8.72
N THR A 211 8.40 21.96 -9.32
CA THR A 211 7.01 22.26 -8.95
C THR A 211 6.24 21.07 -8.39
N ALA A 212 6.81 19.86 -8.41
CA ALA A 212 6.08 18.65 -8.03
C ALA A 212 6.95 17.55 -7.43
N LEU A 213 6.30 16.66 -6.69
CA LEU A 213 6.80 15.34 -6.31
C LEU A 213 6.14 14.30 -7.22
N GLU A 214 6.95 13.55 -7.95
CA GLU A 214 6.50 12.42 -8.76
C GLU A 214 6.69 11.12 -7.98
N LEU A 215 5.62 10.35 -7.83
CA LEU A 215 5.61 9.03 -7.20
C LEU A 215 5.45 7.96 -8.28
N THR A 216 6.43 7.09 -8.39
CA THR A 216 6.34 5.88 -9.21
C THR A 216 5.63 4.80 -8.42
N VAL A 217 4.56 4.25 -8.99
CA VAL A 217 3.69 3.29 -8.30
C VAL A 217 3.55 1.98 -9.08
N TRP A 218 3.40 0.87 -8.38
CA TRP A 218 2.89 -0.36 -8.96
C TRP A 218 1.36 -0.39 -8.84
N ASP A 219 0.69 -0.63 -9.96
CA ASP A 219 -0.76 -0.77 -10.06
C ASP A 219 -1.12 -2.23 -10.33
N PRO A 220 -1.84 -2.93 -9.44
CA PRO A 220 -2.20 -4.33 -9.66
C PRO A 220 -3.11 -4.54 -10.88
N ASN A 221 -3.80 -3.51 -11.38
CA ASN A 221 -4.64 -3.63 -12.57
C ASN A 221 -3.82 -3.61 -13.88
N ASP A 222 -2.61 -3.05 -13.84
CA ASP A 222 -1.64 -3.07 -14.94
C ASP A 222 -0.24 -3.41 -14.42
N PRO A 223 0.03 -4.70 -14.15
CA PRO A 223 1.30 -5.14 -13.56
C PRO A 223 2.48 -5.08 -14.54
N THR A 224 2.26 -4.67 -15.79
CA THR A 224 3.26 -4.74 -16.86
C THR A 224 4.21 -3.54 -16.85
N LYS A 225 3.77 -2.41 -16.29
CA LYS A 225 4.54 -1.16 -16.25
C LYS A 225 4.24 -0.35 -15.00
N PRO A 226 5.18 0.48 -14.53
CA PRO A 226 4.91 1.42 -13.45
C PRO A 226 3.90 2.50 -13.84
N GLY A 227 3.06 2.88 -12.89
CA GLY A 227 2.21 4.06 -12.92
C GLY A 227 2.91 5.30 -12.35
N LEU A 228 2.24 6.45 -12.43
CA LEU A 228 2.72 7.74 -11.94
C LEU A 228 1.59 8.50 -11.24
N ILE A 229 1.88 8.95 -10.02
CA ILE A 229 1.05 9.90 -9.28
C ILE A 229 1.90 11.14 -9.02
N THR A 230 1.34 12.33 -9.25
CA THR A 230 2.07 13.58 -9.04
C THR A 230 1.44 14.34 -7.88
N PHE A 231 2.24 14.84 -6.94
CA PHE A 231 1.82 15.83 -5.96
C PHE A 231 2.30 17.21 -6.42
N GLU A 232 1.36 18.06 -6.81
CA GLU A 232 1.62 19.43 -7.25
C GLU A 232 1.85 20.32 -6.04
N ARG A 233 3.07 20.85 -5.87
CA ARG A 233 3.42 21.65 -4.68
C ARG A 233 2.66 22.98 -4.61
N PRO A 234 2.48 23.75 -5.71
CA PRO A 234 1.73 25.01 -5.64
C PRO A 234 0.26 24.81 -5.24
N ALA A 235 -0.38 23.75 -5.76
CA ALA A 235 -1.77 23.44 -5.50
C ALA A 235 -1.98 22.56 -4.25
N ARG A 236 -0.90 21.95 -3.72
CA ARG A 236 -0.90 21.04 -2.56
C ARG A 236 -1.91 19.91 -2.71
N GLN A 237 -1.92 19.29 -3.89
CA GLN A 237 -2.87 18.24 -4.26
C GLN A 237 -2.19 17.11 -5.04
N PHE A 238 -2.78 15.92 -4.99
CA PHE A 238 -2.36 14.81 -5.83
C PHE A 238 -3.14 14.76 -7.14
N VAL A 239 -2.48 14.25 -8.18
CA VAL A 239 -3.00 14.07 -9.54
C VAL A 239 -2.70 12.65 -10.01
N ALA A 240 -3.72 11.96 -10.55
CA ALA A 240 -3.57 10.65 -11.19
C ALA A 240 -2.94 10.78 -12.58
N THR A 241 -1.66 11.10 -12.67
CA THR A 241 -0.96 11.37 -13.94
C THR A 241 -0.96 10.17 -14.89
N ARG A 242 -0.71 8.97 -14.35
CA ARG A 242 -0.80 7.69 -15.06
C ARG A 242 -1.19 6.58 -14.09
N VAL A 243 -2.48 6.45 -13.85
CA VAL A 243 -3.08 5.33 -13.09
C VAL A 243 -4.01 4.58 -14.03
N TYR A 244 -4.05 3.26 -13.95
CA TYR A 244 -4.78 2.45 -14.93
C TYR A 244 -6.28 2.83 -14.95
N ASP A 245 -6.81 3.03 -16.16
CA ASP A 245 -8.22 3.38 -16.42
C ASP A 245 -8.74 4.57 -15.60
N THR A 246 -7.88 5.53 -15.35
CA THR A 246 -8.27 6.79 -14.71
C THR A 246 -7.92 7.92 -15.64
N ARG A 247 -8.86 8.86 -15.82
CA ARG A 247 -8.54 10.12 -16.48
C ARG A 247 -7.57 10.91 -15.62
N PRO A 248 -6.53 11.54 -16.20
CA PRO A 248 -5.69 12.46 -15.45
C PRO A 248 -6.53 13.54 -14.76
N GLY A 249 -6.31 13.73 -13.46
CA GLY A 249 -7.09 14.64 -12.66
C GLY A 249 -6.77 14.56 -11.17
N ALA A 250 -7.32 15.50 -10.41
CA ALA A 250 -7.13 15.57 -8.97
C ALA A 250 -7.66 14.32 -8.27
N ILE A 251 -6.87 13.79 -7.36
CA ILE A 251 -7.21 12.63 -6.54
C ILE A 251 -6.90 12.91 -5.06
N ARG A 252 -7.49 12.09 -4.22
CA ARG A 252 -7.20 12.01 -2.79
C ARG A 252 -6.41 10.75 -2.53
N VAL A 253 -5.34 10.89 -1.76
CA VAL A 253 -4.42 9.82 -1.42
C VAL A 253 -4.41 9.62 0.09
N PHE A 254 -4.49 8.36 0.51
CA PHE A 254 -4.38 7.95 1.91
C PHE A 254 -3.34 6.85 2.03
N ARG A 255 -2.48 6.91 3.05
CA ARG A 255 -1.61 5.79 3.41
C ARG A 255 -2.44 4.66 4.04
N MET A 256 -2.02 3.43 3.74
CA MET A 256 -2.62 2.20 4.25
C MET A 256 -1.58 1.29 4.87
N TYR A 257 -2.01 0.53 5.87
CA TYR A 257 -1.25 -0.56 6.47
C TYR A 257 0.17 -0.14 6.91
N TYR A 258 0.24 0.99 7.60
CA TYR A 258 1.44 1.52 8.23
C TYR A 258 1.39 1.44 9.75
N SER A 259 0.25 1.03 10.31
CA SER A 259 0.09 0.65 11.71
C SER A 259 -1.03 -0.37 11.87
N TRP A 260 -1.21 -0.92 13.07
CA TRP A 260 -2.30 -1.84 13.37
C TRP A 260 -3.71 -1.22 13.25
N LEU A 261 -3.81 0.11 13.29
CA LEU A 261 -5.07 0.85 13.16
C LEU A 261 -5.33 1.38 11.73
N LEU A 262 -4.29 1.51 10.89
CA LEU A 262 -4.29 2.32 9.67
C LEU A 262 -3.50 1.70 8.52
#